data_AF-A0A7K0DYM0-F1
#
_entry.id   AF-A0A7K0DYM0-F1
#
_cell.length_a   1.000
_cell.length_b   1.000
_cell.length_c   1.000
_cell.angle_alpha   90.00
_cell.angle_beta   90.00
_cell.angle_gamma   90.00
#
_symmetry.space_group_name_H-M   'P 1'
#
loop_
_entity.id
_entity.type
_entity.pdbx_description
1 polymer ?
#
loop_
_entity_poly.entity_id
_entity_poly.type
_entity_poly.pdbx_seq_one_letter_code
_entity_poly.pdbx_strand_id
1 'polypeptide(L)'
;MVKRGLTRDRLVELAHEYVAEHGLDALTMRRLASAAGVTPGALYKHLRDRKDLQRAMSDAIYRTVGLGDIDTAHPGVGQVITCCERLRAAMLGFRDGGRIVAGSYSPFGAASQLSAVLRTLLAAIARPPFQPGDLASVLRSYTVGFVIEEQAYLELESTGEWQPLVRTLLSNDVPRVDESGDILAIMTGDRDRRFTAGLRAVLSDATVRTGDRRPADDR
;
A
#
# COMPACT_ATOMS: atom_id res chain seq x y z
N MET A 1 -12.70 37.93 -4.03
CA MET A 1 -12.51 36.47 -4.16
C MET A 1 -11.17 36.21 -4.84
N VAL A 2 -10.15 35.76 -4.11
CA VAL A 2 -8.84 35.46 -4.68
C VAL A 2 -8.98 34.22 -5.57
N LYS A 3 -8.73 34.34 -6.87
CA LYS A 3 -8.46 33.18 -7.74
C LYS A 3 -7.25 32.46 -7.14
N ARG A 4 -7.46 31.43 -6.31
CA ARG A 4 -6.39 30.50 -5.97
C ARG A 4 -5.84 29.99 -7.29
N GLY A 5 -4.59 30.35 -7.60
CA GLY A 5 -3.94 29.96 -8.84
C GLY A 5 -4.00 28.45 -9.00
N LEU A 6 -4.16 27.98 -10.23
CA LEU A 6 -4.05 26.56 -10.53
C LEU A 6 -2.63 26.13 -10.16
N THR A 7 -2.49 25.26 -9.17
CA THR A 7 -1.20 24.66 -8.79
C THR A 7 -1.24 23.16 -9.05
N ARG A 8 -0.05 22.56 -9.16
CA ARG A 8 0.08 21.11 -9.29
C ARG A 8 -0.54 20.39 -8.09
N ASP A 9 -0.31 20.88 -6.88
CA ASP A 9 -0.87 20.29 -5.66
C ASP A 9 -2.40 20.37 -5.64
N ARG A 10 -2.98 21.52 -6.02
CA ARG A 10 -4.45 21.62 -6.08
C ARG A 10 -5.06 20.71 -7.13
N LEU A 11 -4.39 20.50 -8.27
CA LEU A 11 -4.81 19.53 -9.28
C LEU A 11 -4.75 18.08 -8.76
N VAL A 12 -3.75 17.74 -7.95
CA VAL A 12 -3.63 16.41 -7.33
C VAL A 12 -4.70 16.21 -6.26
N GLU A 13 -4.98 17.21 -5.43
CA GLU A 13 -6.10 17.20 -4.48
C GLU A 13 -7.43 16.96 -5.20
N LEU A 14 -7.73 17.75 -6.24
CA LEU A 14 -8.94 17.59 -7.05
C LEU A 14 -9.03 16.21 -7.72
N ALA A 15 -7.90 15.62 -8.11
CA ALA A 15 -7.89 14.28 -8.68
C ALA A 15 -8.23 13.21 -7.62
N HIS A 16 -7.71 13.32 -6.40
CA HIS A 16 -8.07 12.44 -5.29
C HIS A 16 -9.53 12.65 -4.85
N GLU A 17 -10.01 13.89 -4.79
CA GLU A 17 -11.44 14.21 -4.56
C GLU A 17 -12.32 13.55 -5.62
N TYR A 18 -11.96 13.66 -6.92
CA TYR A 18 -12.69 13.04 -8.02
C TYR A 18 -12.70 11.50 -7.92
N VAL A 19 -11.56 10.89 -7.57
CA VAL A 19 -11.46 9.44 -7.40
C VAL A 19 -12.28 8.97 -6.20
N ALA A 20 -12.32 9.72 -5.10
CA ALA A 20 -13.15 9.39 -3.94
C ALA A 20 -14.64 9.27 -4.34
N GLU A 21 -15.14 10.16 -5.18
CA GLU A 21 -16.53 10.15 -5.63
C GLU A 21 -16.80 9.11 -6.73
N HIS A 22 -15.93 9.02 -7.74
CA HIS A 22 -16.23 8.30 -8.98
C HIS A 22 -15.37 7.07 -9.25
N GLY A 23 -14.37 6.79 -8.41
CA GLY A 23 -13.39 5.72 -8.60
C GLY A 23 -12.28 6.09 -9.59
N LEU A 24 -11.16 5.36 -9.52
CA LEU A 24 -9.95 5.61 -10.31
C LEU A 24 -10.17 5.46 -11.81
N ASP A 25 -11.00 4.50 -12.22
CA ASP A 25 -11.27 4.19 -13.63
C ASP A 25 -12.06 5.30 -14.32
N ALA A 26 -12.81 6.11 -13.56
CA ALA A 26 -13.49 7.28 -14.08
C ALA A 26 -12.53 8.46 -14.34
N LEU A 27 -11.35 8.51 -13.72
CA LEU A 27 -10.46 9.67 -13.80
C LEU A 27 -9.74 9.75 -15.16
N THR A 28 -10.05 10.81 -15.92
CA THR A 28 -9.35 11.20 -17.16
C THR A 28 -8.84 12.63 -17.08
N MET A 29 -7.86 12.99 -17.92
CA MET A 29 -7.34 14.37 -17.98
C MET A 29 -8.44 15.39 -18.31
N ARG A 30 -9.41 15.02 -19.15
CA ARG A 30 -10.56 15.86 -19.49
C ARG A 30 -11.51 16.05 -18.31
N ARG A 31 -11.81 14.96 -17.58
CA ARG A 31 -12.65 15.02 -16.37
C ARG A 31 -11.99 15.83 -15.27
N LEU A 32 -10.68 15.68 -15.08
CA LEU A 32 -9.91 16.52 -14.15
C LEU A 32 -9.94 18.00 -14.53
N ALA A 33 -9.75 18.33 -15.81
CA ALA A 33 -9.84 19.72 -16.28
C ALA A 33 -11.24 20.32 -16.01
N SER A 34 -12.29 19.53 -16.26
CA SER A 34 -13.67 19.93 -15.95
C SER A 34 -13.88 20.14 -14.45
N ALA A 35 -13.41 19.23 -13.60
CA ALA A 35 -13.51 19.34 -12.15
C ALA A 35 -12.72 20.55 -11.61
N ALA A 36 -11.60 20.89 -12.24
CA ALA A 36 -10.79 22.07 -11.93
C ALA A 36 -11.35 23.38 -12.51
N GLY A 37 -12.41 23.33 -13.32
CA GLY A 37 -12.99 24.53 -13.97
C GLY A 37 -12.06 25.19 -14.98
N VAL A 38 -11.16 24.42 -15.62
CA VAL A 38 -10.17 24.92 -16.58
C VAL A 38 -10.19 24.15 -17.90
N THR A 39 -9.55 24.71 -18.93
CA THR A 39 -9.36 23.99 -20.19
C THR A 39 -8.29 22.89 -20.04
N PRO A 40 -8.35 21.80 -20.84
CA PRO A 40 -7.28 20.80 -20.84
C PRO A 40 -5.89 21.39 -21.09
N GLY A 41 -5.78 22.40 -21.97
CA GLY A 41 -4.52 23.10 -22.24
C GLY A 41 -3.93 23.81 -21.02
N ALA A 42 -4.76 24.36 -20.13
CA ALA A 42 -4.29 24.96 -18.88
C ALA A 42 -3.75 23.92 -17.90
N LEU A 43 -4.37 22.74 -17.85
CA LEU A 43 -3.92 21.62 -17.01
C LEU A 43 -2.54 21.11 -17.44
N TYR A 44 -2.28 21.03 -18.75
CA TYR A 44 -0.99 20.56 -19.29
C TYR A 44 0.22 21.45 -18.92
N LYS A 45 -0.02 22.69 -18.45
CA LYS A 45 1.04 23.54 -17.90
C LYS A 45 1.59 23.02 -16.57
N HIS A 46 0.84 22.18 -15.86
CA HIS A 46 1.20 21.65 -14.54
C HIS A 46 1.42 20.14 -14.53
N LEU A 47 0.76 19.40 -15.42
CA LEU A 47 0.80 17.94 -15.53
C LEU A 47 1.04 17.54 -16.98
N ARG A 48 2.16 16.89 -17.27
CA ARG A 48 2.56 16.59 -18.66
C ARG A 48 1.62 15.61 -19.35
N ASP A 49 1.16 14.60 -18.62
CA ASP A 49 0.30 13.54 -19.10
C ASP A 49 -0.42 12.82 -17.94
N ARG A 50 -1.22 11.79 -18.25
CA ARG A 50 -1.90 10.97 -17.25
C ARG A 50 -0.95 10.24 -16.31
N LYS A 51 0.24 9.84 -16.78
CA LYS A 51 1.26 9.17 -15.97
C LYS A 51 1.86 10.15 -14.96
N ASP A 52 2.15 11.39 -15.37
CA ASP A 52 2.63 12.46 -14.50
C ASP A 52 1.62 12.78 -13.39
N LEU A 53 0.33 12.84 -13.73
CA LEU A 53 -0.75 12.93 -12.73
C LEU A 53 -0.72 11.75 -11.75
N GLN A 54 -0.64 10.52 -12.26
CA GLN A 54 -0.65 9.33 -11.40
C GLN A 54 0.58 9.27 -10.47
N ARG A 55 1.76 9.69 -10.95
CA ARG A 55 2.95 9.84 -10.10
C ARG A 55 2.75 10.88 -9.02
N ALA A 56 2.16 12.03 -9.36
CA ALA A 56 1.89 13.08 -8.39
C ALA A 56 0.85 12.66 -7.32
N MET A 57 -0.18 11.91 -7.72
CA MET A 57 -1.16 11.32 -6.79
C MET A 57 -0.50 10.30 -5.85
N SER A 58 0.35 9.42 -6.38
CA SER A 58 1.11 8.44 -5.59
C SER A 58 2.05 9.13 -4.61
N ASP A 59 2.78 10.16 -5.04
CA ASP A 59 3.67 10.95 -4.19
C ASP A 59 2.91 11.67 -3.06
N ALA A 60 1.67 12.13 -3.32
CA ALA A 60 0.79 12.66 -2.29
C ALA A 60 0.40 11.63 -1.22
N ILE A 61 0.15 10.37 -1.61
CA ILE A 61 -0.09 9.27 -0.67
C ILE A 61 1.17 9.01 0.17
N TYR A 62 2.35 8.92 -0.45
CA TYR A 62 3.59 8.68 0.30
C TYR A 62 3.91 9.78 1.32
N ARG A 63 3.51 11.04 1.06
CA ARG A 63 3.68 12.13 2.03
C ARG A 63 2.86 11.94 3.31
N THR A 64 1.76 11.18 3.28
CA THR A 64 0.91 10.95 4.46
C THR A 64 1.37 9.78 5.33
N VAL A 65 2.38 9.01 4.91
CA VAL A 65 2.92 7.88 5.68
C VAL A 65 3.42 8.34 7.06
N GLY A 66 3.98 9.55 7.16
CA GLY A 66 4.47 10.10 8.43
C GLY A 66 5.65 9.29 8.98
N LEU A 67 6.87 9.61 8.54
CA LEU A 67 8.10 8.90 8.94
C LEU A 67 9.00 9.72 9.88
N GLY A 68 8.59 10.93 10.27
CA GLY A 68 9.45 11.90 10.95
C GLY A 68 9.88 11.51 12.37
N ASP A 69 9.16 10.59 13.01
CA ASP A 69 9.38 10.07 14.35
C ASP A 69 9.99 8.64 14.35
N ILE A 70 10.30 8.08 13.18
CA ILE A 70 10.98 6.78 13.09
C ILE A 70 12.44 6.94 13.51
N ASP A 71 12.79 6.42 14.68
CA ASP A 71 14.15 6.43 15.20
C ASP A 71 15.07 5.44 14.45
N THR A 72 15.73 5.92 13.40
CA THR A 72 16.68 5.11 12.63
C THR A 72 18.01 4.85 13.37
N ALA A 73 18.26 5.50 14.51
CA ALA A 73 19.46 5.27 15.33
C ALA A 73 19.34 4.01 16.20
N HIS A 74 18.11 3.60 16.55
CA HIS A 74 17.85 2.37 17.30
C HIS A 74 16.96 1.40 16.50
N PRO A 75 17.48 0.84 15.39
CA PRO A 75 16.71 0.05 14.46
C PRO A 75 16.18 -1.24 15.07
N GLY A 76 14.91 -1.55 14.82
CA GLY A 76 14.28 -2.80 15.23
C GLY A 76 13.18 -3.28 14.28
N VAL A 77 12.88 -4.58 14.35
CA VAL A 77 11.79 -5.22 13.59
C VAL A 77 10.46 -4.47 13.77
N GLY A 78 10.17 -4.00 14.99
CA GLY A 78 8.95 -3.24 15.28
C GLY A 78 8.82 -1.94 14.48
N GLN A 79 9.91 -1.23 14.23
CA GLN A 79 9.90 0.00 13.43
C GLN A 79 9.71 -0.29 11.94
N VAL A 80 10.28 -1.39 11.44
CA VAL A 80 10.04 -1.86 10.06
C VAL A 80 8.56 -2.19 9.87
N ILE A 81 7.95 -2.90 10.82
CA ILE A 81 6.52 -3.20 10.83
C ILE A 81 5.71 -1.89 10.86
N THR A 82 6.04 -0.97 11.76
CA THR A 82 5.38 0.35 11.87
C THR A 82 5.41 1.12 10.54
N CYS A 83 6.55 1.12 9.82
CA CYS A 83 6.66 1.75 8.51
C CYS A 83 5.70 1.13 7.48
N CYS A 84 5.55 -0.20 7.49
CA CYS A 84 4.65 -0.92 6.60
C CYS A 84 3.18 -0.68 6.96
N GLU A 85 2.83 -0.66 8.25
CA GLU A 85 1.48 -0.34 8.74
C GLU A 85 1.08 1.09 8.37
N ARG A 86 1.99 2.04 8.52
CA ARG A 86 1.76 3.43 8.09
C ARG A 86 1.63 3.57 6.58
N LEU A 87 2.40 2.83 5.80
CA LEU A 87 2.22 2.77 4.35
C LEU A 87 0.84 2.19 3.98
N ARG A 88 0.40 1.11 4.64
CA ARG A 88 -0.94 0.55 4.46
C ARG A 88 -2.02 1.59 4.79
N ALA A 89 -1.95 2.21 5.96
CA ALA A 89 -2.90 3.23 6.39
C ALA A 89 -2.94 4.44 5.43
N ALA A 90 -1.77 4.90 4.96
CA ALA A 90 -1.68 5.98 3.99
C ALA A 90 -2.41 5.64 2.69
N MET A 91 -2.24 4.43 2.14
CA MET A 91 -2.95 4.02 0.94
C MET A 91 -4.45 3.82 1.18
N LEU A 92 -4.86 3.27 2.33
CA LEU A 92 -6.27 3.09 2.69
C LEU A 92 -7.00 4.43 2.89
N GLY A 93 -6.28 5.50 3.24
CA GLY A 93 -6.84 6.86 3.33
C GLY A 93 -7.30 7.46 2.00
N PHE A 94 -6.98 6.83 0.87
CA PHE A 94 -7.42 7.26 -0.46
C PHE A 94 -8.14 6.12 -1.18
N ARG A 95 -9.31 6.41 -1.76
CA ARG A 95 -10.01 5.44 -2.63
C ARG A 95 -9.08 5.02 -3.78
N ASP A 96 -9.01 3.72 -4.04
CA ASP A 96 -8.08 3.11 -5.00
C ASP A 96 -6.59 3.40 -4.74
N GLY A 97 -6.20 3.83 -3.53
CA GLY A 97 -4.83 4.20 -3.17
C GLY A 97 -3.79 3.13 -3.49
N GLY A 98 -4.09 1.85 -3.25
CA GLY A 98 -3.22 0.73 -3.62
C GLY A 98 -2.97 0.65 -5.13
N ARG A 99 -4.04 0.80 -5.93
CA ARG A 99 -3.97 0.81 -7.42
C ARG A 99 -3.24 2.05 -7.95
N ILE A 100 -3.45 3.21 -7.33
CA ILE A 100 -2.74 4.46 -7.67
C ILE A 100 -1.23 4.27 -7.47
N VAL A 101 -0.82 3.75 -6.31
CA VAL A 101 0.60 3.50 -5.99
C VAL A 101 1.19 2.47 -6.95
N ALA A 102 0.52 1.33 -7.14
CA ALA A 102 1.01 0.26 -8.01
C ALA A 102 1.21 0.70 -9.47
N GLY A 103 0.27 1.45 -10.05
CA GLY A 103 0.38 1.89 -11.45
C GLY A 103 1.34 3.06 -11.69
N SER A 104 1.85 3.72 -10.64
CA SER A 104 2.72 4.90 -10.78
C SER A 104 4.19 4.57 -11.09
N TYR A 105 4.69 3.42 -10.61
CA TYR A 105 6.10 2.97 -10.69
C TYR A 105 7.12 4.12 -10.57
N SER A 106 6.97 5.00 -9.57
CA SER A 106 7.85 6.16 -9.38
C SER A 106 8.76 5.99 -8.16
N PRO A 107 10.09 5.89 -8.33
CA PRO A 107 11.04 5.76 -7.21
C PRO A 107 11.50 7.12 -6.64
N PHE A 108 10.81 8.21 -6.96
CA PHE A 108 11.22 9.57 -6.59
C PHE A 108 10.32 10.17 -5.50
N GLY A 109 10.70 11.33 -4.96
CA GLY A 109 9.88 12.08 -3.99
C GLY A 109 9.72 11.35 -2.66
N ALA A 110 8.52 11.38 -2.08
CA ALA A 110 8.25 10.77 -0.77
C ALA A 110 8.40 9.24 -0.79
N ALA A 111 8.25 8.59 -1.95
CA ALA A 111 8.50 7.15 -2.10
C ALA A 111 9.97 6.78 -1.83
N SER A 112 10.92 7.67 -2.17
CA SER A 112 12.34 7.43 -1.92
C SER A 112 12.70 7.58 -0.44
N GLN A 113 11.98 8.43 0.30
CA GLN A 113 12.15 8.60 1.74
C GLN A 113 11.77 7.33 2.51
N LEU A 114 10.59 6.76 2.23
CA LEU A 114 10.20 5.47 2.81
C LEU A 114 11.22 4.37 2.47
N SER A 115 11.65 4.31 1.22
CA SER A 115 12.65 3.34 0.78
C SER A 115 13.99 3.52 1.48
N ALA A 116 14.41 4.76 1.76
CA ALA A 116 15.62 5.05 2.53
C ALA A 116 15.49 4.60 3.99
N VAL A 117 14.40 4.97 4.67
CA VAL A 117 14.14 4.59 6.07
C VAL A 117 14.12 3.08 6.22
N LEU A 118 13.34 2.35 5.39
CA LEU A 118 13.28 0.90 5.43
C LEU A 118 14.66 0.26 5.21
N ARG A 119 15.43 0.73 4.23
CA ARG A 119 16.79 0.21 3.98
C ARG A 119 17.71 0.47 5.16
N THR A 120 17.65 1.64 5.80
CA THR A 120 18.47 1.96 6.98
C THR A 120 18.12 1.04 8.15
N LEU A 121 16.83 0.86 8.45
CA LEU A 121 16.39 -0.04 9.51
C LEU A 121 16.82 -1.49 9.22
N LEU A 122 16.62 -1.96 7.99
CA LEU A 122 16.94 -3.31 7.56
C LEU A 122 18.44 -3.57 7.49
N ALA A 123 19.27 -2.56 7.18
CA ALA A 123 20.73 -2.71 7.15
C ALA A 123 21.32 -3.13 8.50
N ALA A 124 20.66 -2.78 9.61
CA ALA A 124 21.11 -3.14 10.94
C ALA A 124 20.61 -4.50 11.42
N ILE A 125 19.48 -5.00 10.89
CA ILE A 125 18.81 -6.21 11.40
C ILE A 125 18.80 -7.39 10.42
N ALA A 126 18.96 -7.13 9.12
CA ALA A 126 18.96 -8.16 8.10
C ALA A 126 20.24 -9.02 8.18
N ARG A 127 20.09 -10.32 7.90
CA ARG A 127 21.19 -11.28 7.92
C ARG A 127 21.42 -11.88 6.54
N PRO A 128 22.67 -12.24 6.19
CA PRO A 128 22.93 -13.00 4.97
C PRO A 128 22.08 -14.27 4.89
N PRO A 129 21.57 -14.64 3.69
CA PRO A 129 21.87 -14.03 2.38
C PRO A 129 21.01 -12.81 2.04
N PHE A 130 20.06 -12.40 2.89
CA PHE A 130 19.09 -11.37 2.59
C PHE A 130 19.72 -9.97 2.53
N GLN A 131 19.54 -9.29 1.40
CA GLN A 131 19.98 -7.91 1.25
C GLN A 131 18.90 -6.94 1.79
N PRO A 132 19.28 -5.88 2.52
CA PRO A 132 18.34 -4.89 3.04
C PRO A 132 17.45 -4.24 1.97
N GLY A 133 18.01 -4.01 0.77
CA GLY A 133 17.27 -3.46 -0.37
C GLY A 133 16.18 -4.41 -0.89
N ASP A 134 16.50 -5.70 -0.98
CA ASP A 134 15.55 -6.72 -1.44
C ASP A 134 14.42 -6.91 -0.43
N LEU A 135 14.75 -6.95 0.87
CA LEU A 135 13.77 -7.00 1.94
C LEU A 135 12.85 -5.77 1.92
N ALA A 136 13.40 -4.56 1.77
CA ALA A 136 12.59 -3.34 1.65
C ALA A 136 11.64 -3.39 0.45
N SER A 137 12.13 -3.92 -0.69
CA SER A 137 11.33 -4.09 -1.91
C SER A 137 10.20 -5.11 -1.74
N VAL A 138 10.49 -6.25 -1.10
CA VAL A 138 9.50 -7.32 -0.82
C VAL A 138 8.44 -6.81 0.14
N LEU A 139 8.81 -6.15 1.24
CA LEU A 139 7.87 -5.59 2.21
C LEU A 139 6.96 -4.53 1.58
N ARG A 140 7.52 -3.66 0.74
CA ARG A 140 6.72 -2.67 0.00
C ARG A 140 5.77 -3.35 -0.99
N SER A 141 6.24 -4.34 -1.75
CA SER A 141 5.43 -5.07 -2.72
C SER A 141 4.29 -5.85 -2.04
N TYR A 142 4.59 -6.51 -0.92
CA TYR A 142 3.61 -7.15 -0.06
C TYR A 142 2.55 -6.16 0.41
N THR A 143 2.98 -5.00 0.93
CA THR A 143 2.07 -3.97 1.44
C THR A 143 1.15 -3.42 0.36
N VAL A 144 1.68 -3.13 -0.83
CA VAL A 144 0.89 -2.66 -1.97
C VAL A 144 -0.10 -3.72 -2.44
N GLY A 145 0.33 -4.98 -2.60
CA GLY A 145 -0.54 -6.09 -3.00
C GLY A 145 -1.67 -6.32 -1.99
N PHE A 146 -1.33 -6.33 -0.70
CA PHE A 146 -2.31 -6.48 0.37
C PHE A 146 -3.38 -5.39 0.33
N VAL A 147 -2.98 -4.12 0.16
CA VAL A 147 -3.94 -3.00 0.10
C VAL A 147 -4.82 -3.06 -1.14
N ILE A 148 -4.30 -3.50 -2.29
CA ILE A 148 -5.13 -3.66 -3.51
C ILE A 148 -6.23 -4.69 -3.25
N GLU A 149 -5.89 -5.85 -2.68
CA GLU A 149 -6.88 -6.87 -2.32
C GLU A 149 -7.86 -6.37 -1.27
N GLU A 150 -7.37 -5.67 -0.25
CA GLU A 150 -8.18 -5.11 0.84
C GLU A 150 -9.19 -4.07 0.32
N GLN A 151 -8.78 -3.15 -0.55
CA GLN A 151 -9.68 -2.16 -1.14
C GLN A 151 -10.71 -2.79 -2.08
N ALA A 152 -10.32 -3.79 -2.88
CA ALA A 152 -11.25 -4.53 -3.73
C ALA A 152 -12.30 -5.29 -2.91
N TYR A 153 -11.88 -5.91 -1.80
CA TYR A 153 -12.79 -6.55 -0.86
C TYR A 153 -13.76 -5.56 -0.22
N LEU A 154 -13.26 -4.42 0.28
CA LEU A 154 -14.10 -3.38 0.91
C LEU A 154 -15.12 -2.80 -0.08
N GLU A 155 -14.75 -2.66 -1.36
CA GLU A 155 -15.69 -2.25 -2.40
C GLU A 155 -16.81 -3.28 -2.57
N LEU A 156 -16.49 -4.58 -2.75
CA LEU A 156 -17.48 -5.67 -2.85
C LEU A 156 -18.37 -5.78 -1.61
N GLU A 157 -17.83 -5.52 -0.42
CA GLU A 157 -18.60 -5.50 0.82
C GLU A 157 -19.57 -4.31 0.83
N SER A 158 -19.10 -3.11 0.45
CA SER A 158 -19.91 -1.89 0.42
C SER A 158 -21.03 -1.91 -0.61
N THR A 159 -20.85 -2.61 -1.74
CA THR A 159 -21.88 -2.79 -2.77
C THR A 159 -22.79 -3.99 -2.52
N GLY A 160 -22.52 -4.77 -1.47
CA GLY A 160 -23.28 -5.98 -1.14
C GLY A 160 -23.02 -7.18 -2.07
N GLU A 161 -22.03 -7.07 -2.95
CA GLU A 161 -21.64 -8.11 -3.92
C GLU A 161 -20.84 -9.26 -3.27
N TRP A 162 -20.24 -9.02 -2.10
CA TRP A 162 -19.45 -10.02 -1.38
C TRP A 162 -20.28 -11.27 -0.99
N GLN A 163 -21.45 -11.08 -0.37
CA GLN A 163 -22.25 -12.20 0.16
C GLN A 163 -22.75 -13.18 -0.95
N PRO A 164 -23.23 -12.70 -2.12
CA PRO A 164 -23.46 -13.56 -3.27
C PRO A 164 -22.25 -14.40 -3.68
N LEU A 165 -21.05 -13.81 -3.78
CA LEU A 165 -19.83 -14.52 -4.18
C LEU A 165 -19.46 -15.63 -3.19
N VAL A 166 -19.56 -15.36 -1.88
CA VAL A 166 -19.33 -16.36 -0.83
C VAL A 166 -20.29 -17.53 -0.96
N ARG A 167 -21.58 -17.27 -1.18
CA ARG A 167 -22.58 -18.34 -1.36
C ARG A 167 -22.27 -19.22 -2.56
N THR A 168 -21.85 -18.63 -3.68
CA THR A 168 -21.44 -19.39 -4.86
C THR A 168 -20.22 -20.27 -4.59
N LEU A 169 -19.22 -19.76 -3.87
CA LEU A 169 -18.05 -20.52 -3.47
C LEU A 169 -18.41 -21.70 -2.57
N LEU A 170 -19.31 -21.51 -1.60
CA LEU A 170 -19.77 -22.55 -0.68
C LEU A 170 -20.65 -23.61 -1.34
N SER A 171 -21.34 -23.27 -2.44
CA SER A 171 -22.16 -24.22 -3.21
C SER A 171 -21.36 -25.07 -4.19
N ASN A 172 -20.17 -24.60 -4.58
CA ASN A 172 -19.21 -25.43 -5.31
C ASN A 172 -18.46 -26.24 -4.26
N ASP A 173 -18.40 -27.57 -4.39
CA ASP A 173 -17.82 -28.52 -3.44
C ASP A 173 -16.27 -28.36 -3.33
N VAL A 174 -15.79 -27.16 -3.01
CA VAL A 174 -14.38 -26.82 -2.84
C VAL A 174 -13.93 -27.48 -1.54
N PRO A 175 -12.93 -28.39 -1.58
CA PRO A 175 -12.46 -29.07 -0.38
C PRO A 175 -12.04 -28.05 0.67
N ARG A 176 -12.72 -28.06 1.81
CA ARG A 176 -12.31 -27.26 2.97
C ARG A 176 -11.05 -27.88 3.55
N VAL A 177 -9.91 -27.29 3.25
CA VAL A 177 -8.73 -27.42 4.11
C VAL A 177 -9.12 -26.77 5.45
N ASP A 178 -8.62 -27.27 6.58
CA ASP A 178 -8.99 -26.86 7.95
C ASP A 178 -9.15 -25.33 8.18
N GLU A 179 -9.69 -24.92 9.33
CA GLU A 179 -9.99 -23.51 9.68
C GLU A 179 -8.82 -22.52 9.44
N SER A 180 -7.56 -22.99 9.35
CA SER A 180 -6.37 -22.17 9.10
C SER A 180 -6.09 -21.91 7.61
N GLY A 181 -6.71 -22.69 6.72
CA GLY A 181 -6.61 -22.60 5.26
C GLY A 181 -7.91 -22.20 4.55
N ASP A 182 -8.98 -21.90 5.31
CA ASP A 182 -10.23 -21.43 4.73
C ASP A 182 -10.04 -20.04 4.10
N ILE A 183 -10.07 -20.00 2.77
CA ILE A 183 -9.96 -18.79 1.97
C ILE A 183 -10.97 -17.72 2.41
N LEU A 184 -12.16 -18.13 2.89
CA LEU A 184 -13.17 -17.21 3.41
C LEU A 184 -12.74 -16.58 4.73
N ALA A 185 -12.15 -17.36 5.65
CA ALA A 185 -11.60 -16.82 6.90
C ALA A 185 -10.37 -15.93 6.65
N ILE A 186 -9.54 -16.27 5.67
CA ILE A 186 -8.41 -15.44 5.23
C ILE A 186 -8.88 -14.11 4.60
N MET A 187 -10.01 -14.12 3.90
CA MET A 187 -10.57 -12.92 3.25
C MET A 187 -11.42 -12.05 4.19
N THR A 188 -12.10 -12.64 5.17
CA THR A 188 -13.04 -11.94 6.08
C THR A 188 -12.52 -11.74 7.50
N GLY A 189 -11.39 -12.35 7.85
CA GLY A 189 -10.78 -12.27 9.17
C GLY A 189 -10.21 -10.89 9.50
N ASP A 190 -9.67 -10.76 10.71
CA ASP A 190 -8.98 -9.56 11.18
C ASP A 190 -7.82 -9.19 10.24
N ARG A 191 -8.05 -8.16 9.42
CA ARG A 191 -7.12 -7.71 8.37
C ARG A 191 -5.84 -7.14 8.96
N ASP A 192 -5.89 -6.51 10.13
CA ASP A 192 -4.71 -5.98 10.81
C ASP A 192 -3.82 -7.09 11.31
N ARG A 193 -4.43 -8.13 11.89
CA ARG A 193 -3.71 -9.35 12.27
C ARG A 193 -3.12 -10.06 11.06
N ARG A 194 -3.86 -10.21 9.95
CA ARG A 194 -3.38 -10.86 8.71
C ARG A 194 -2.21 -10.10 8.11
N PHE A 195 -2.32 -8.77 8.00
CA PHE A 195 -1.28 -7.91 7.48
C PHE A 195 0.01 -8.05 8.29
N THR A 196 -0.09 -7.92 9.62
CA THR A 196 1.05 -8.02 10.53
C THR A 196 1.67 -9.42 10.52
N ALA A 197 0.85 -10.47 10.43
CA ALA A 197 1.33 -11.84 10.33
C ALA A 197 2.15 -12.07 9.05
N GLY A 198 1.72 -11.54 7.90
CA GLY A 198 2.49 -11.64 6.66
C GLY A 198 3.82 -10.88 6.72
N LEU A 199 3.85 -9.68 7.31
CA LEU A 199 5.11 -8.96 7.55
C LEU A 199 6.07 -9.77 8.43
N ARG A 200 5.56 -10.38 9.50
CA ARG A 200 6.37 -11.23 10.39
C ARG A 200 6.89 -12.48 9.68
N ALA A 201 6.10 -13.08 8.81
CA ALA A 201 6.52 -14.23 8.01
C ALA A 201 7.66 -13.87 7.03
N VAL A 202 7.63 -12.68 6.43
CA VAL A 202 8.73 -12.19 5.59
C VAL A 202 10.00 -11.93 6.42
N LEU A 203 9.85 -11.45 7.66
CA LEU A 203 10.96 -11.02 8.52
C LEU A 203 11.53 -12.14 9.41
N SER A 204 10.82 -13.25 9.61
CA SER A 204 11.17 -14.28 10.60
C SER A 204 12.55 -14.88 10.35
N ASP A 205 12.82 -15.36 9.14
CA ASP A 205 14.12 -15.96 8.83
C ASP A 205 15.18 -14.90 8.49
N ALA A 206 14.74 -13.71 8.08
CA ALA A 206 15.64 -12.63 7.69
C ALA A 206 16.33 -11.93 8.88
N THR A 207 15.79 -12.07 10.10
CA THR A 207 16.21 -11.28 11.28
C THR A 207 16.56 -12.12 12.52
N VAL A 208 16.26 -13.42 12.55
CA VAL A 208 16.55 -14.31 13.69
C VAL A 208 18.05 -14.66 13.80
N ARG A 209 18.60 -14.67 15.03
CA ARG A 209 19.96 -15.18 15.32
C ARG A 209 19.98 -16.70 15.12
N THR A 210 20.91 -17.19 14.32
CA THR A 210 21.18 -18.62 14.06
C THR A 210 21.61 -19.46 15.28
N GLY A 211 21.46 -18.95 16.52
CA GLY A 211 21.90 -19.61 17.76
C GLY A 211 20.78 -20.07 18.69
N ASP A 212 19.50 -19.86 18.37
CA ASP A 212 18.37 -20.21 19.27
C ASP A 212 17.60 -21.47 18.85
N ARG A 213 18.09 -22.20 17.84
CA ARG A 213 17.70 -23.61 17.68
C ARG A 213 18.43 -24.40 18.76
N ARG A 214 17.77 -24.59 19.91
CA ARG A 214 18.15 -25.62 20.89
C ARG A 214 18.43 -26.91 20.12
N PRO A 215 19.60 -27.56 20.27
CA PRO A 215 19.80 -28.87 19.68
C PRO A 215 18.70 -29.80 20.21
N ALA A 216 18.07 -30.54 19.31
CA ALA A 216 17.15 -31.60 19.68
C ALA A 216 17.89 -32.52 20.65
N ASP A 217 17.28 -32.76 21.81
CA ASP A 217 17.76 -33.71 22.81
C ASP A 217 17.68 -35.11 22.18
N ASP A 218 18.83 -35.62 21.74
CA ASP A 218 18.98 -37.03 21.34
C ASP A 218 18.82 -37.89 22.61
N ARG A 219 17.73 -38.65 22.68
CA ARG A 219 17.59 -39.83 23.54
C ARG A 219 16.91 -40.96 22.80
#